data_AF-A0A8E0IQA9-F1
#
_entry.id   AF-A0A8E0IQA9-F1
#
_cell.length_a   1.000
_cell.length_b   1.000
_cell.length_c   1.000
_cell.angle_alpha   90.00
_cell.angle_beta   90.00
_cell.angle_gamma   90.00
#
_symmetry.space_group_name_H-M   'P 1'
#
loop_
_entity.id
_entity.type
_entity.pdbx_description
1 polymer ?
#
loop_
_entity_poly.entity_id
_entity_poly.type
_entity_poly.pdbx_seq_one_letter_code
_entity_poly.pdbx_strand_id
1 'polypeptide(L)'
;MPSIADYPQRHSLASFQQTPLTELDAGLFAQLGYLNFNYLIGQPYARFADLNDSTRLNRATLTTWAIPTHQIMLDAMRHGERFARVTWENWLETCSHRNEEDFAAITFTLAPGVYCVSFRGTTNKLVGWKEDLNMSFMPTIPAQRRALSYLIKQISQHPGTYYLTGHSKGGSIATYAFDHLPQPLASQVAHVYSFDGPSGVPLDPSHRDRVTKLVPQSSLIGVSLDPAMNFEVV
;
A
#
# COMPACT_ATOMS: atom_id res chain seq x y z
N MET A 1 10.69 -13.79 -18.11
CA MET A 1 9.64 -12.77 -18.23
C MET A 1 10.08 -11.54 -17.46
N PRO A 2 9.81 -10.32 -17.93
CA PRO A 2 10.01 -9.10 -17.15
C PRO A 2 9.33 -9.22 -15.79
N SER A 3 10.04 -8.98 -14.69
CA SER A 3 9.42 -8.92 -13.36
C SER A 3 8.95 -7.49 -13.05
N ILE A 4 7.96 -7.33 -12.18
CA ILE A 4 7.52 -6.00 -11.71
C ILE A 4 8.68 -5.19 -11.12
N ALA A 5 9.70 -5.85 -10.55
CA ALA A 5 10.88 -5.20 -9.98
C ALA A 5 11.76 -4.50 -11.03
N ASP A 6 11.66 -4.87 -12.31
CA ASP A 6 12.44 -4.26 -13.38
C ASP A 6 11.76 -3.01 -13.97
N TYR A 7 10.47 -2.79 -13.66
CA TYR A 7 9.66 -1.70 -14.22
C TYR A 7 10.31 -0.32 -14.02
N PRO A 8 10.84 0.03 -12.82
CA PRO A 8 11.44 1.35 -12.62
C PRO A 8 12.72 1.59 -13.44
N GLN A 9 13.41 0.54 -13.89
CA GLN A 9 14.64 0.64 -14.70
C GLN A 9 14.36 0.71 -16.20
N ARG A 10 13.32 0.02 -16.69
CA ARG A 10 13.08 -0.18 -18.14
C ARG A 10 12.29 0.94 -18.79
N HIS A 11 11.67 1.81 -18.02
CA HIS A 11 10.87 2.91 -18.54
C HIS A 11 11.49 4.24 -18.08
N SER A 12 11.76 5.14 -19.03
CA SER A 12 12.03 6.55 -18.73
C SER A 12 10.74 7.19 -18.22
N LEU A 13 10.44 6.94 -16.96
CA LEU A 13 9.22 7.44 -16.35
C LEU A 13 9.45 8.86 -15.88
N ALA A 14 8.59 9.77 -16.35
CA ALA A 14 8.56 11.14 -15.89
C ALA A 14 8.30 11.19 -14.37
N SER A 15 8.69 12.29 -13.73
CA SER A 15 8.43 12.51 -12.30
C SER A 15 6.93 12.54 -11.98
N PHE A 16 6.57 12.33 -10.71
CA PHE A 16 5.18 12.45 -10.24
C PHE A 16 4.62 13.89 -10.33
N GLN A 17 5.46 14.90 -10.58
CA GLN A 17 5.00 16.26 -10.89
C GLN A 17 4.54 16.41 -12.35
N GLN A 18 5.14 15.62 -13.26
CA GLN A 18 4.83 15.66 -14.69
C GLN A 18 3.70 14.71 -15.05
N THR A 19 3.60 13.57 -14.37
CA THR A 19 2.61 12.52 -14.65
C THR A 19 2.04 11.98 -13.35
N PRO A 20 0.71 11.81 -13.25
CA PRO A 20 0.07 11.21 -12.07
C PRO A 20 0.55 9.78 -11.78
N LEU A 21 0.27 9.31 -10.57
CA LEU A 21 0.50 7.93 -10.16
C LEU A 21 -0.37 6.99 -11.00
N THR A 22 0.23 5.90 -11.47
CA THR A 22 -0.45 4.84 -12.25
C THR A 22 -0.68 3.60 -11.41
N GLU A 23 -1.48 2.66 -11.91
CA GLU A 23 -1.67 1.35 -11.28
C GLU A 23 -0.35 0.57 -11.09
N LEU A 24 0.60 0.68 -12.02
CA LEU A 24 1.90 -0.01 -11.91
C LEU A 24 2.74 0.57 -10.77
N ASP A 25 2.73 1.90 -10.62
CA ASP A 25 3.35 2.57 -9.48
C ASP A 25 2.67 2.15 -8.17
N ALA A 26 1.33 2.12 -8.17
CA ALA A 26 0.56 1.71 -7.01
C ALA A 26 0.90 0.28 -6.59
N GLY A 27 1.09 -0.63 -7.55
CA GLY A 27 1.51 -2.00 -7.33
C GLY A 27 2.89 -2.09 -6.70
N LEU A 28 3.84 -1.29 -7.17
CA LEU A 28 5.17 -1.18 -6.57
C LEU A 28 5.09 -0.66 -5.11
N PHE A 29 4.30 0.39 -4.85
CA PHE A 29 4.08 0.90 -3.50
C PHE A 29 3.35 -0.10 -2.60
N ALA A 30 2.44 -0.93 -3.14
CA ALA A 30 1.81 -2.02 -2.40
C ALA A 30 2.84 -3.07 -1.96
N GLN A 31 3.81 -3.41 -2.82
CA GLN A 31 4.92 -4.31 -2.47
C GLN A 31 5.84 -3.67 -1.42
N LEU A 32 6.16 -2.38 -1.56
CA LEU A 32 6.96 -1.65 -0.57
C LEU A 32 6.30 -1.63 0.82
N GLY A 33 4.97 -1.72 0.91
CA GLY A 33 4.24 -1.80 2.18
C GLY A 33 4.67 -2.99 3.05
N TYR A 34 5.27 -4.03 2.48
CA TYR A 34 5.78 -5.19 3.22
C TYR A 34 7.16 -4.98 3.87
N LEU A 35 7.90 -3.94 3.48
CA LEU A 35 9.21 -3.67 4.03
C LEU A 35 9.14 -3.31 5.53
N ASN A 36 10.23 -3.58 6.24
CA ASN A 36 10.41 -3.09 7.60
C ASN A 36 11.08 -1.72 7.59
N PHE A 37 10.27 -0.66 7.58
CA PHE A 37 10.76 0.72 7.55
C PHE A 37 11.51 1.15 8.81
N ASN A 38 11.48 0.39 9.91
CA ASN A 38 12.31 0.68 11.08
C ASN A 38 13.82 0.70 10.74
N TYR A 39 14.25 0.01 9.67
CA TYR A 39 15.63 0.04 9.19
C TYR A 39 15.92 1.19 8.20
N LEU A 40 14.87 1.79 7.64
CA LEU A 40 14.93 2.82 6.60
C LEU A 40 14.54 4.21 7.11
N ILE A 41 14.15 4.33 8.38
CA ILE A 41 13.83 5.61 9.02
C ILE A 41 15.06 6.15 9.76
N GLY A 42 15.27 7.46 9.65
CA GLY A 42 16.36 8.19 10.29
C GLY A 42 17.34 8.76 9.26
N GLN A 43 17.84 9.96 9.55
CA GLN A 43 18.89 10.59 8.76
C GLN A 43 20.08 9.61 8.62
N PRO A 44 20.64 9.43 7.40
CA PRO A 44 20.55 10.30 6.22
C PRO A 44 19.47 9.94 5.19
N TYR A 45 18.55 9.01 5.45
CA TYR A 45 17.56 8.59 4.44
C TYR A 45 16.34 9.51 4.44
N ALA A 46 16.34 10.48 3.54
CA ALA A 46 15.16 11.33 3.30
C ALA A 46 14.32 10.81 2.12
N ARG A 47 14.97 10.19 1.13
CA ARG A 47 14.35 9.70 -0.13
C ARG A 47 15.03 8.43 -0.63
N PHE A 48 14.44 7.76 -1.62
CA PHE A 48 15.03 6.55 -2.19
C PHE A 48 16.46 6.75 -2.72
N ALA A 49 16.77 7.88 -3.37
CA ALA A 49 18.12 8.17 -3.87
C ALA A 49 19.21 8.13 -2.79
N ASP A 50 18.85 8.40 -1.52
CA ASP A 50 19.81 8.46 -0.43
C ASP A 50 20.11 7.07 0.17
N LEU A 51 19.32 6.04 -0.20
CA LEU A 51 19.52 4.67 0.28
C LEU A 51 20.83 4.11 -0.29
N ASN A 52 21.93 4.18 0.44
CA ASN A 52 23.24 3.69 -0.02
C ASN A 52 23.84 2.59 0.88
N ASP A 53 23.16 2.23 1.96
CA ASP A 53 23.59 1.18 2.89
C ASP A 53 22.91 -0.15 2.55
N SER A 54 23.66 -1.03 1.90
CA SER A 54 23.22 -2.37 1.53
C SER A 54 22.83 -3.22 2.75
N THR A 55 23.44 -3.00 3.93
CA THR A 55 23.11 -3.74 5.15
C THR A 55 21.71 -3.39 5.63
N ARG A 56 21.37 -2.10 5.65
CA ARG A 56 20.02 -1.64 6.02
C ARG A 56 18.97 -2.05 5.01
N LEU A 57 19.28 -1.93 3.71
CA LEU A 57 18.39 -2.41 2.64
C LEU A 57 18.09 -3.91 2.81
N ASN A 58 19.12 -4.72 3.02
CA ASN A 58 18.95 -6.15 3.27
C ASN A 58 18.04 -6.39 4.47
N ARG A 59 18.32 -5.74 5.62
CA ARG A 59 17.49 -5.86 6.84
C ARG A 59 16.04 -5.45 6.64
N ALA A 60 15.77 -4.39 5.88
CA ALA A 60 14.42 -3.94 5.58
C ALA A 60 13.61 -4.98 4.78
N THR A 61 14.28 -5.80 3.98
CA THR A 61 13.66 -6.86 3.16
C THR A 61 13.55 -8.22 3.85
N LEU A 62 14.29 -8.50 4.93
CA LEU A 62 14.44 -9.86 5.49
C LEU A 62 13.12 -10.52 5.91
N THR A 63 12.13 -9.75 6.32
CA THR A 63 10.83 -10.26 6.78
C THR A 63 9.79 -10.32 5.67
N THR A 64 10.19 -10.05 4.43
CA THR A 64 9.29 -10.09 3.27
C THR A 64 9.27 -11.49 2.67
N TRP A 65 8.19 -11.82 1.95
CA TRP A 65 8.01 -13.09 1.26
C TRP A 65 8.81 -13.19 -0.05
N ALA A 66 9.32 -12.06 -0.58
CA ALA A 66 10.01 -11.97 -1.86
C ALA A 66 11.31 -11.14 -1.74
N ILE A 67 12.23 -11.58 -0.87
CA ILE A 67 13.47 -10.85 -0.54
C ILE A 67 14.24 -10.39 -1.80
N PRO A 68 14.60 -11.27 -2.77
CA PRO A 68 15.40 -10.85 -3.92
C PRO A 68 14.68 -9.82 -4.78
N THR A 69 13.37 -10.01 -4.99
CA THR A 69 12.52 -9.09 -5.76
C THR A 69 12.47 -7.71 -5.13
N HIS A 70 12.28 -7.62 -3.82
CA HIS A 70 12.25 -6.33 -3.12
C HIS A 70 13.61 -5.63 -3.12
N GLN A 71 14.72 -6.38 -3.05
CA GLN A 71 16.05 -5.81 -3.15
C GLN A 71 16.31 -5.21 -4.53
N ILE A 72 15.97 -5.94 -5.60
CA ILE A 72 16.07 -5.44 -6.99
C ILE A 72 15.19 -4.20 -7.17
N MET A 73 13.96 -4.23 -6.66
CA MET A 73 13.01 -3.13 -6.77
C MET A 73 13.51 -1.87 -6.05
N LEU A 74 14.04 -2.01 -4.83
CA LEU A 74 14.65 -0.90 -4.10
C LEU A 74 15.84 -0.34 -4.86
N ASP A 75 16.69 -1.21 -5.42
CA ASP A 75 17.84 -0.76 -6.21
C ASP A 75 17.42 0.04 -7.45
N ALA A 76 16.42 -0.46 -8.19
CA ALA A 76 15.82 0.21 -9.32
C ALA A 76 15.24 1.60 -8.97
N MET A 77 14.53 1.70 -7.84
CA MET A 77 13.88 2.94 -7.40
C MET A 77 14.86 4.04 -6.97
N ARG A 78 16.07 3.69 -6.51
CA ARG A 78 17.10 4.66 -6.13
C ARG A 78 17.56 5.52 -7.30
N HIS A 79 17.56 4.93 -8.49
CA HIS A 79 18.15 5.53 -9.69
C HIS A 79 17.11 6.05 -10.69
N GLY A 80 15.87 5.61 -10.61
CA GLY A 80 14.80 6.05 -11.50
C GLY A 80 14.30 7.46 -11.21
N GLU A 81 14.21 8.32 -12.23
CA GLU A 81 13.74 9.71 -12.10
C GLU A 81 12.39 9.83 -11.39
N ARG A 82 11.47 8.90 -11.66
CA ARG A 82 10.15 8.84 -11.04
C ARG A 82 10.18 8.62 -9.53
N PHE A 83 11.06 7.73 -9.03
CA PHE A 83 11.02 7.25 -7.64
C PHE A 83 12.14 7.82 -6.77
N ALA A 84 13.27 8.19 -7.35
CA ALA A 84 14.48 8.58 -6.62
C ALA A 84 14.24 9.72 -5.60
N ARG A 85 13.29 10.61 -5.88
CA ARG A 85 12.96 11.76 -5.02
C ARG A 85 11.83 11.50 -4.02
N VAL A 86 11.17 10.34 -4.09
CA VAL A 86 10.07 10.00 -3.18
C VAL A 86 10.62 9.81 -1.77
N THR A 87 9.97 10.47 -0.82
CA THR A 87 10.25 10.37 0.62
C THR A 87 9.17 9.51 1.28
N TRP A 88 9.40 9.08 2.52
CA TRP A 88 8.38 8.38 3.31
C TRP A 88 8.35 8.86 4.75
N GLU A 89 7.18 8.81 5.36
CA GLU A 89 6.92 9.25 6.71
C GLU A 89 5.80 8.43 7.35
N ASN A 90 5.60 8.64 8.67
CA ASN A 90 4.50 8.08 9.43
C ASN A 90 4.39 6.55 9.28
N TRP A 91 5.52 5.84 9.33
CA TRP A 91 5.51 4.40 9.50
C TRP A 91 4.81 4.03 10.80
N LEU A 92 3.79 3.21 10.70
CA LEU A 92 3.08 2.66 11.84
C LEU A 92 2.97 1.15 11.66
N GLU A 93 3.49 0.39 12.61
CA GLU A 93 3.29 -1.05 12.70
C GLU A 93 2.75 -1.40 14.10
N THR A 94 1.67 -2.17 14.14
CA THR A 94 1.04 -2.65 15.37
C THR A 94 0.68 -4.11 15.24
N CYS A 95 1.06 -4.91 16.23
CA CYS A 95 0.67 -6.32 16.33
C CYS A 95 0.15 -6.57 17.75
N SER A 96 -1.13 -6.89 17.89
CA SER A 96 -1.79 -7.10 19.17
C SER A 96 -2.55 -8.43 19.18
N HIS A 97 -2.07 -9.39 19.97
CA HIS A 97 -2.78 -10.66 20.18
C HIS A 97 -4.13 -10.45 20.86
N ARG A 98 -4.21 -9.51 21.81
CA ARG A 98 -5.43 -9.22 22.57
C ARG A 98 -6.52 -8.62 21.70
N ASN A 99 -6.15 -7.73 20.79
CA ASN A 99 -7.09 -7.06 19.90
C ASN A 99 -7.25 -7.79 18.56
N GLU A 100 -6.50 -8.88 18.34
CA GLU A 100 -6.45 -9.63 17.08
C GLU A 100 -6.15 -8.72 15.88
N GLU A 101 -5.18 -7.82 16.05
CA GLU A 101 -4.81 -6.79 15.08
C GLU A 101 -3.38 -7.04 14.59
N ASP A 102 -3.18 -7.16 13.26
CA ASP A 102 -1.87 -7.05 12.60
C ASP A 102 -1.96 -6.01 11.49
N PHE A 103 -1.48 -4.80 11.78
CA PHE A 103 -1.59 -3.63 10.92
C PHE A 103 -0.22 -3.02 10.67
N ALA A 104 0.03 -2.62 9.42
CA ALA A 104 1.08 -1.65 9.13
C ALA A 104 0.70 -0.73 7.97
N ALA A 105 1.17 0.51 8.04
CA ALA A 105 1.01 1.50 6.98
C ALA A 105 2.22 2.44 6.91
N ILE A 106 2.45 2.97 5.71
CA ILE A 106 3.47 3.97 5.41
C ILE A 106 2.89 5.03 4.46
N THR A 107 3.27 6.29 4.63
CA THR A 107 2.92 7.35 3.68
C THR A 107 4.15 7.76 2.89
N PHE A 108 4.06 7.72 1.57
CA PHE A 108 5.06 8.22 0.64
C PHE A 108 4.68 9.62 0.16
N THR A 109 5.61 10.56 0.17
CA THR A 109 5.43 11.86 -0.51
C THR A 109 6.03 11.75 -1.91
N LEU A 110 5.16 11.81 -2.92
CA LEU A 110 5.53 11.64 -4.32
C LEU A 110 6.01 12.95 -4.96
N ALA A 111 5.31 14.03 -4.62
CA ALA A 111 5.54 15.39 -5.04
C ALA A 111 4.96 16.34 -3.97
N PRO A 112 5.26 17.66 -4.01
CA PRO A 112 4.65 18.60 -3.07
C PRO A 112 3.11 18.50 -3.08
N GLY A 113 2.52 18.12 -1.94
CA GLY A 113 1.08 17.95 -1.79
C GLY A 113 0.49 16.70 -2.46
N VAL A 114 1.32 15.74 -2.91
CA VAL A 114 0.86 14.47 -3.52
C VAL A 114 1.44 13.29 -2.76
N TYR A 115 0.55 12.43 -2.27
CA TYR A 115 0.88 11.35 -1.33
C TYR A 115 0.37 9.99 -1.81
N CYS A 116 1.08 8.93 -1.45
CA CYS A 116 0.61 7.55 -1.59
C CYS A 116 0.68 6.85 -0.23
N VAL A 117 -0.45 6.36 0.27
CA VAL A 117 -0.50 5.56 1.50
C VAL A 117 -0.55 4.09 1.13
N SER A 118 0.43 3.32 1.60
CA SER A 118 0.49 1.89 1.39
C SER A 118 0.14 1.13 2.67
N PHE A 119 -0.84 0.25 2.57
CA PHE A 119 -1.28 -0.63 3.65
C PHE A 119 -0.74 -2.04 3.44
N ARG A 120 -0.06 -2.57 4.45
CA ARG A 120 0.55 -3.90 4.39
C ARG A 120 -0.53 -4.99 4.47
N GLY A 121 -0.42 -5.99 3.61
CA GLY A 121 -1.18 -7.23 3.72
C GLY A 121 -0.66 -8.17 4.79
N THR A 122 -1.18 -9.39 4.80
CA THR A 122 -0.84 -10.39 5.82
C THR A 122 0.61 -10.87 5.68
N THR A 123 1.26 -11.03 6.84
CA THR A 123 2.62 -11.59 6.96
C THR A 123 2.55 -13.00 7.54
N ASN A 124 3.69 -13.63 7.86
CA ASN A 124 3.72 -14.95 8.50
C ASN A 124 3.26 -14.96 9.97
N LYS A 125 2.78 -13.84 10.51
CA LYS A 125 2.29 -13.73 11.89
C LYS A 125 0.94 -14.43 12.02
N LEU A 126 0.82 -15.34 12.99
CA LEU A 126 -0.44 -16.06 13.29
C LEU A 126 -1.61 -15.10 13.56
N VAL A 127 -1.35 -13.96 14.20
CA VAL A 127 -2.37 -12.92 14.44
C VAL A 127 -2.94 -12.38 13.13
N GLY A 128 -2.09 -12.16 12.12
CA GLY A 128 -2.53 -11.69 10.81
C GLY A 128 -3.42 -12.70 10.11
N TRP A 129 -3.05 -13.98 10.12
CA TRP A 129 -3.89 -15.06 9.58
C TRP A 129 -5.23 -15.21 10.33
N LYS A 130 -5.22 -15.05 11.66
CA LYS A 130 -6.45 -15.05 12.45
C LYS A 130 -7.35 -13.87 12.06
N GLU A 131 -6.78 -12.68 11.90
CA GLU A 131 -7.52 -11.50 11.48
C GLU A 131 -8.08 -11.64 10.04
N ASP A 132 -7.36 -12.31 9.13
CA ASP A 132 -7.89 -12.66 7.80
C ASP A 132 -9.13 -13.54 7.88
N LEU A 133 -9.10 -14.58 8.73
CA LEU A 133 -10.27 -15.44 8.95
C LEU A 133 -11.45 -14.64 9.52
N ASN A 134 -11.17 -13.70 10.42
CA ASN A 134 -12.19 -12.82 10.99
C ASN A 134 -12.94 -12.00 9.92
N MET A 135 -12.30 -11.68 8.78
CA MET A 135 -12.97 -10.98 7.66
C MET A 135 -14.15 -11.76 7.07
N SER A 136 -14.21 -13.08 7.25
CA SER A 136 -15.31 -13.91 6.73
C SER A 136 -16.62 -13.81 7.52
N PHE A 137 -16.58 -13.29 8.75
CA PHE A 137 -17.75 -13.20 9.63
C PHE A 137 -17.87 -11.88 10.41
N MET A 138 -16.82 -11.05 10.43
CA MET A 138 -16.88 -9.70 10.99
C MET A 138 -17.17 -8.67 9.90
N PRO A 139 -18.05 -7.68 10.14
CA PRO A 139 -18.28 -6.60 9.18
C PRO A 139 -17.05 -5.67 9.05
N THR A 140 -16.20 -5.61 10.08
CA THR A 140 -14.99 -4.79 10.07
C THR A 140 -13.93 -5.37 11.01
N ILE A 141 -12.73 -5.60 10.47
CA ILE A 141 -11.58 -6.06 11.25
C ILE A 141 -10.83 -4.89 11.94
N PRO A 142 -10.09 -5.15 13.03
CA PRO A 142 -9.30 -4.13 13.72
C PRO A 142 -8.38 -3.30 12.81
N ALA A 143 -7.64 -3.94 11.90
CA ALA A 143 -6.74 -3.26 10.97
C ALA A 143 -7.44 -2.26 10.04
N GLN A 144 -8.68 -2.53 9.62
CA GLN A 144 -9.50 -1.61 8.83
C GLN A 144 -9.86 -0.33 9.61
N ARG A 145 -10.26 -0.46 10.88
CA ARG A 145 -10.52 0.69 11.76
C ARG A 145 -9.26 1.51 12.03
N ARG A 146 -8.11 0.82 12.19
CA ARG A 146 -6.81 1.46 12.35
C ARG A 146 -6.42 2.26 11.13
N ALA A 147 -6.65 1.71 9.93
CA ALA A 147 -6.37 2.38 8.67
C ALA A 147 -7.17 3.66 8.46
N LEU A 148 -8.46 3.65 8.78
CA LEU A 148 -9.29 4.85 8.76
C LEU A 148 -8.72 5.93 9.70
N SER A 149 -8.35 5.54 10.92
CA SER A 149 -7.76 6.46 11.91
C SER A 149 -6.41 7.03 11.45
N TYR A 150 -5.58 6.19 10.84
CA TYR A 150 -4.31 6.57 10.24
C TYR A 150 -4.51 7.61 9.13
N LEU A 151 -5.44 7.32 8.21
CA LEU A 151 -5.71 8.15 7.04
C LEU A 151 -6.31 9.51 7.44
N ILE A 152 -7.28 9.53 8.36
CA ILE A 152 -7.84 10.78 8.90
C ILE A 152 -6.73 11.66 9.47
N LYS A 153 -5.85 11.08 10.30
CA LYS A 153 -4.74 11.83 10.89
C LYS A 153 -3.82 12.39 9.81
N GLN A 154 -3.41 11.56 8.84
CA GLN A 154 -2.50 11.95 7.77
C GLN A 154 -3.07 13.11 6.94
N ILE A 155 -4.29 12.96 6.43
CA ILE A 155 -4.93 13.99 5.58
C ILE A 155 -5.19 15.28 6.37
N SER A 156 -5.56 15.18 7.65
CA SER A 156 -5.81 16.37 8.49
C SER A 156 -4.54 17.15 8.78
N GLN A 157 -3.39 16.48 8.91
CA GLN A 157 -2.09 17.11 9.18
C GLN A 157 -1.42 17.61 7.90
N HIS A 158 -1.63 16.90 6.79
CA HIS A 158 -1.00 17.18 5.51
C HIS A 158 -2.05 17.18 4.39
N PRO A 159 -2.81 18.27 4.21
CA PRO A 159 -3.78 18.36 3.13
C PRO A 159 -3.11 18.24 1.76
N GLY A 160 -3.76 17.54 0.83
CA GLY A 160 -3.21 17.30 -0.50
C GLY A 160 -4.00 16.26 -1.30
N THR A 161 -3.38 15.72 -2.34
CA THR A 161 -3.92 14.64 -3.15
C THR A 161 -3.37 13.30 -2.68
N TYR A 162 -4.26 12.36 -2.37
CA TYR A 162 -3.93 11.05 -1.83
C TYR A 162 -4.27 9.92 -2.80
N TYR A 163 -3.34 9.01 -2.97
CA TYR A 163 -3.56 7.69 -3.53
C TYR A 163 -3.46 6.65 -2.41
N LEU A 164 -4.33 5.66 -2.41
CA LEU A 164 -4.23 4.54 -1.47
C LEU A 164 -3.91 3.26 -2.22
N THR A 165 -3.08 2.41 -1.64
CA THR A 165 -2.72 1.14 -2.24
C THR A 165 -2.50 0.05 -1.20
N GLY A 166 -2.68 -1.20 -1.62
CA GLY A 166 -2.35 -2.36 -0.81
C GLY A 166 -2.56 -3.66 -1.57
N HIS A 167 -1.85 -4.69 -1.12
CA HIS A 167 -1.95 -6.04 -1.67
C HIS A 167 -2.56 -7.02 -0.66
N SER A 168 -3.35 -7.99 -1.14
CA SER A 168 -4.03 -8.98 -0.31
C SER A 168 -4.88 -8.28 0.76
N LYS A 169 -4.76 -8.63 2.06
CA LYS A 169 -5.44 -7.91 3.16
C LYS A 169 -5.26 -6.38 3.07
N GLY A 170 -4.10 -5.91 2.62
CA GLY A 170 -3.80 -4.49 2.45
C GLY A 170 -4.71 -3.79 1.46
N GLY A 171 -5.12 -4.45 0.37
CA GLY A 171 -6.04 -3.88 -0.61
C GLY A 171 -7.45 -3.69 -0.02
N SER A 172 -7.89 -4.65 0.79
CA SER A 172 -9.14 -4.54 1.55
C SER A 172 -9.09 -3.41 2.58
N ILE A 173 -7.96 -3.28 3.27
CA ILE A 173 -7.72 -2.22 4.25
C ILE A 173 -7.77 -0.84 3.57
N ALA A 174 -7.11 -0.67 2.42
CA ALA A 174 -7.10 0.58 1.65
C ALA A 174 -8.50 0.98 1.20
N THR A 175 -9.23 0.01 0.64
CA THR A 175 -10.61 0.20 0.16
C THR A 175 -11.53 0.61 1.29
N TYR A 176 -11.49 -0.10 2.43
CA TYR A 176 -12.30 0.22 3.60
C TYR A 176 -11.99 1.64 4.14
N ALA A 177 -10.70 1.97 4.26
CA ALA A 177 -10.28 3.25 4.82
C ALA A 177 -10.79 4.45 4.00
N PHE A 178 -10.82 4.32 2.67
CA PHE A 178 -11.40 5.33 1.78
C PHE A 178 -12.92 5.38 1.89
N ASP A 179 -13.59 4.23 1.79
CA ASP A 179 -15.05 4.14 1.76
C ASP A 179 -15.70 4.72 3.02
N HIS A 180 -15.01 4.64 4.17
CA HIS A 180 -15.47 5.15 5.46
C HIS A 180 -14.88 6.53 5.83
N LEU A 181 -14.11 7.15 4.94
CA LEU A 181 -13.50 8.45 5.20
C LEU A 181 -14.57 9.56 5.18
N PRO A 182 -14.69 10.41 6.21
CA PRO A 182 -15.72 11.44 6.22
C PRO A 182 -15.40 12.57 5.23
N GLN A 183 -16.42 13.20 4.69
CA GLN A 183 -16.25 14.47 3.98
C GLN A 183 -15.84 15.59 4.96
N PRO A 184 -14.99 16.56 4.55
CA PRO A 184 -14.42 16.72 3.20
C PRO A 184 -13.11 15.94 2.97
N LEU A 185 -12.67 15.08 3.91
CA LEU A 185 -11.39 14.36 3.76
C LEU A 185 -11.42 13.39 2.57
N ALA A 186 -12.56 12.73 2.34
CA ALA A 186 -12.73 11.83 1.19
C ALA A 186 -12.57 12.48 -0.18
N SER A 187 -12.73 13.80 -0.31
CA SER A 187 -12.47 14.49 -1.59
C SER A 187 -10.98 14.63 -1.92
N GLN A 188 -10.10 14.43 -0.94
CA GLN A 188 -8.65 14.47 -1.12
C GLN A 188 -8.08 13.15 -1.64
N VAL A 189 -8.84 12.06 -1.57
CA VAL A 189 -8.45 10.76 -2.16
C VAL A 189 -8.81 10.76 -3.64
N ALA A 190 -7.78 10.78 -4.47
CA ALA A 190 -7.90 10.72 -5.92
C ALA A 190 -8.27 9.31 -6.40
N HIS A 191 -7.55 8.30 -5.90
CA HIS A 191 -7.77 6.91 -6.31
C HIS A 191 -7.31 5.89 -5.27
N VAL A 192 -7.92 4.72 -5.28
CA VAL A 192 -7.53 3.54 -4.50
C VAL A 192 -7.22 2.38 -5.44
N TYR A 193 -6.06 1.77 -5.27
CA TYR A 193 -5.66 0.57 -5.99
C TYR A 193 -5.59 -0.62 -5.04
N SER A 194 -6.50 -1.59 -5.24
CA SER A 194 -6.54 -2.82 -4.44
C SER A 194 -6.04 -3.99 -5.26
N PHE A 195 -4.87 -4.53 -4.90
CA PHE A 195 -4.26 -5.67 -5.58
C PHE A 195 -4.62 -6.96 -4.84
N ASP A 196 -5.36 -7.84 -5.48
CA ASP A 196 -5.75 -9.15 -4.94
C ASP A 196 -6.43 -9.09 -3.55
N GLY A 197 -7.12 -7.98 -3.25
CA GLY A 197 -7.72 -7.75 -1.95
C GLY A 197 -9.12 -8.36 -1.82
N PRO A 198 -9.43 -9.12 -0.75
CA PRO A 198 -10.78 -9.61 -0.50
C PRO A 198 -11.72 -8.46 -0.13
N SER A 199 -12.99 -8.53 -0.55
CA SER A 199 -13.95 -7.43 -0.38
C SER A 199 -15.24 -7.96 0.23
N GLY A 200 -15.40 -7.93 1.56
CA GLY A 200 -16.57 -8.52 2.22
C GLY A 200 -17.85 -7.67 2.22
N VAL A 201 -17.79 -6.41 1.80
CA VAL A 201 -18.94 -5.48 1.78
C VAL A 201 -18.92 -4.69 0.46
N PRO A 202 -20.08 -4.48 -0.20
CA PRO A 202 -20.16 -3.64 -1.40
C PRO A 202 -19.76 -2.19 -1.09
N LEU A 203 -18.92 -1.62 -1.96
CA LEU A 203 -18.56 -0.20 -1.94
C LEU A 203 -19.78 0.70 -2.16
N ASP A 204 -19.76 1.87 -1.52
CA ASP A 204 -20.70 2.95 -1.84
C ASP A 204 -20.62 3.24 -3.36
N PRO A 205 -21.76 3.25 -4.07
CA PRO A 205 -21.78 3.52 -5.52
C PRO A 205 -21.03 4.79 -5.92
N SER A 206 -21.04 5.84 -5.08
CA SER A 206 -20.34 7.11 -5.32
C SER A 206 -18.81 7.03 -5.20
N HIS A 207 -18.29 5.92 -4.66
CA HIS A 207 -16.86 5.69 -4.48
C HIS A 207 -16.27 4.76 -5.55
N ARG A 208 -17.09 4.01 -6.28
CA ARG A 208 -16.63 2.96 -7.21
C ARG A 208 -15.68 3.46 -8.28
N ASP A 209 -15.95 4.62 -8.87
CA ASP A 209 -15.13 5.18 -9.95
C ASP A 209 -13.71 5.57 -9.49
N ARG A 210 -13.48 5.63 -8.16
CA ARG A 210 -12.19 5.95 -7.55
C ARG A 210 -11.51 4.71 -6.93
N VAL A 211 -12.03 3.51 -7.18
CA VAL A 211 -11.44 2.26 -6.69
C VAL A 211 -11.22 1.30 -7.86
N THR A 212 -9.96 1.01 -8.17
CA THR A 212 -9.59 -0.06 -9.10
C THR A 212 -9.13 -1.28 -8.32
N LYS A 213 -9.82 -2.40 -8.52
CA LYS A 213 -9.46 -3.70 -7.96
C LYS A 213 -8.86 -4.58 -9.06
N LEU A 214 -7.59 -4.96 -8.90
CA LEU A 214 -6.86 -5.79 -9.85
C LEU A 214 -6.63 -7.18 -9.24
N VAL A 215 -7.04 -8.23 -9.93
CA VAL A 215 -7.00 -9.61 -9.43
C VAL A 215 -6.31 -10.51 -10.48
N PRO A 216 -5.28 -11.29 -10.09
CA PRO A 216 -4.65 -12.23 -11.01
C PRO A 216 -5.64 -13.27 -11.56
N GLN A 217 -5.48 -13.68 -12.81
CA GLN A 217 -6.37 -14.67 -13.46
C GLN A 217 -6.57 -15.98 -12.68
N SER A 218 -5.60 -16.40 -11.88
CA SER A 218 -5.65 -17.62 -11.05
C SER A 218 -5.92 -17.36 -9.57
N SER A 219 -6.38 -16.16 -9.20
CA SER A 219 -6.54 -15.81 -7.80
C SER A 219 -7.69 -16.53 -7.10
N LEU A 220 -7.40 -17.00 -5.89
CA LEU A 220 -8.39 -17.46 -4.92
C LEU A 220 -8.72 -16.39 -3.87
N ILE A 221 -7.79 -15.47 -3.59
CA ILE A 221 -7.91 -14.50 -2.49
C ILE A 221 -8.72 -13.29 -2.92
N GLY A 222 -8.38 -12.66 -4.05
CA GLY A 222 -9.05 -11.47 -4.56
C GLY A 222 -10.50 -11.70 -5.00
N VAL A 223 -10.86 -12.94 -5.35
CA VAL A 223 -12.24 -13.33 -5.68
C VAL A 223 -13.05 -13.65 -4.42
N SER A 224 -12.37 -14.04 -3.32
CA SER A 224 -13.05 -14.43 -2.09
C SER A 224 -13.82 -13.26 -1.48
N LEU A 225 -15.03 -13.57 -1.00
CA LEU A 225 -15.96 -12.65 -0.34
C LEU A 225 -16.52 -11.53 -1.21
N ASP A 226 -16.13 -11.41 -2.49
CA ASP A 226 -16.57 -10.31 -3.36
C ASP A 226 -18.06 -10.42 -3.76
N PRO A 227 -18.92 -9.49 -3.31
CA PRO A 227 -20.35 -9.58 -3.57
C PRO A 227 -20.75 -9.11 -4.98
N ALA A 228 -19.87 -8.43 -5.71
CA ALA A 228 -20.23 -7.70 -6.93
C ALA A 228 -19.36 -8.04 -8.16
N MET A 229 -18.29 -8.83 -8.02
CA MET A 229 -17.37 -9.19 -9.11
C MET A 229 -16.81 -7.96 -9.86
N ASN A 230 -16.68 -6.82 -9.17
CA ASN A 230 -16.21 -5.57 -9.75
C ASN A 230 -14.67 -5.50 -9.65
N PHE A 231 -13.99 -6.30 -10.47
CA PHE A 231 -12.53 -6.30 -10.56
C PHE A 231 -12.06 -6.55 -12.00
N GLU A 232 -10.86 -6.05 -12.29
CA GLU A 232 -10.17 -6.33 -13.55
C GLU A 232 -9.23 -7.52 -13.37
N VAL A 233 -9.33 -8.47 -14.30
CA VAL A 233 -8.46 -9.65 -14.32
C VAL A 233 -7.18 -9.30 -15.06
N VAL A 234 -6.05 -9.45 -14.38
CA VAL A 234 -4.69 -9.18 -14.91
C VAL A 234 -3.79 -10.41 -14.91
#